data_AF-A0A9J7IF92-F1
#
_entry.id   AF-A0A9J7IF92-F1
#
_cell.length_a   1.000
_cell.length_b   1.000
_cell.length_c   1.000
_cell.angle_alpha   90.00
_cell.angle_beta   90.00
_cell.angle_gamma   90.00
#
_symmetry.space_group_name_H-M   'P 1'
#
loop_
_entity.id
_entity.type
_entity.pdbx_description
1 polymer ?
#
loop_
_entity_poly.entity_id
_entity_poly.type
_entity_poly.pdbx_seq_one_letter_code
_entity_poly.pdbx_strand_id
1 'polypeptide(L)'
;MFEPCIKFLCQELQKLEIPYQVHHINGDRTKPVLVRKWCEEAGGDIVLHFEQKEPKVEPTKIDDSNIYWVAFEKCLVKELGLKIRKQIFPGGTDSRHIRHVGIPSIGFSPMINTPVLLHDHDEFLKADTYLRGVEIYEKLIPAVVNA
;
A
#
# COMPACT_ATOMS: atom_id res chain seq x y z
N MET A 1 -14.38 0.75 -7.78
CA MET A 1 -13.08 1.17 -7.19
C MET A 1 -12.03 1.50 -8.26
N PHE A 2 -11.97 0.79 -9.40
CA PHE A 2 -10.95 1.06 -10.44
C PHE A 2 -11.46 1.78 -11.70
N GLU A 3 -12.75 2.07 -11.79
CA GLU A 3 -13.36 2.68 -12.98
C GLU A 3 -12.77 4.06 -13.35
N PRO A 4 -12.46 4.96 -12.40
CA PRO A 4 -11.74 6.20 -12.73
C PRO A 4 -10.34 5.95 -13.28
N CYS A 5 -9.62 4.96 -12.73
CA CYS A 5 -8.27 4.59 -13.18
C CYS A 5 -8.28 3.95 -14.58
N ILE A 6 -9.23 3.05 -14.85
CA ILE A 6 -9.41 2.45 -16.17
C ILE A 6 -9.79 3.52 -17.19
N LYS A 7 -10.73 4.40 -16.86
CA LYS A 7 -11.12 5.49 -17.75
C LYS A 7 -9.95 6.40 -18.09
N PHE A 8 -9.13 6.77 -17.10
CA PHE A 8 -7.91 7.55 -17.31
C PHE A 8 -6.94 6.82 -18.23
N LEU A 9 -6.61 5.56 -17.95
CA LEU A 9 -5.67 4.79 -18.77
C LEU A 9 -6.18 4.59 -20.20
N CYS A 10 -7.46 4.30 -20.38
CA CYS A 10 -8.08 4.20 -21.70
C CYS A 10 -7.99 5.52 -22.48
N GLN A 11 -8.21 6.66 -21.81
CA GLN A 11 -8.07 7.99 -22.43
C GLN A 11 -6.62 8.28 -22.85
N GLU A 12 -5.63 7.96 -22.01
CA GLU A 12 -4.23 8.15 -22.35
C GLU A 12 -3.79 7.24 -23.51
N LEU A 13 -4.24 5.98 -23.53
CA LEU A 13 -3.95 5.06 -24.63
C LEU A 13 -4.63 5.50 -25.93
N GLN A 14 -5.86 6.06 -25.89
CA GLN A 14 -6.51 6.65 -27.05
C GLN A 14 -5.75 7.85 -27.61
N LYS A 15 -5.26 8.77 -26.77
CA LYS A 15 -4.46 9.92 -27.20
C LYS A 15 -3.17 9.51 -27.91
N LEU A 16 -2.59 8.39 -27.49
CA LEU A 16 -1.37 7.83 -28.05
C LEU A 16 -1.63 6.86 -29.21
N GLU A 17 -2.89 6.67 -29.60
CA GLU A 17 -3.32 5.70 -30.63
C GLU A 17 -2.86 4.25 -30.33
N ILE A 18 -2.65 3.92 -29.04
CA ILE A 18 -2.21 2.60 -28.61
C ILE A 18 -3.44 1.70 -28.44
N PRO A 19 -3.52 0.55 -29.11
CA PRO A 19 -4.65 -0.36 -28.96
C PRO A 19 -4.67 -1.02 -27.57
N TYR A 20 -5.87 -1.19 -27.03
CA TYR A 20 -6.06 -1.75 -25.69
C TYR A 20 -7.35 -2.56 -25.59
N GLN A 21 -7.41 -3.42 -24.57
CA GLN A 21 -8.63 -4.12 -24.19
C GLN A 21 -8.78 -4.17 -22.67
N VAL A 22 -10.01 -3.93 -22.20
CA VAL A 22 -10.37 -4.08 -20.78
C VAL A 22 -11.05 -5.44 -20.61
N HIS A 23 -10.37 -6.36 -19.94
CA HIS A 23 -10.93 -7.65 -19.54
C HIS A 23 -11.47 -7.58 -18.13
N HIS A 24 -12.45 -8.42 -17.81
CA HIS A 24 -12.99 -8.56 -16.45
C HIS A 24 -12.82 -10.00 -16.00
N ILE A 25 -12.08 -10.21 -14.91
CA ILE A 25 -11.82 -11.57 -14.39
C ILE A 25 -13.14 -12.20 -13.99
N ASN A 26 -13.52 -13.33 -14.63
CA ASN A 26 -14.78 -14.03 -14.41
C ASN A 26 -16.04 -13.14 -14.53
N GLY A 27 -15.98 -12.09 -15.36
CA GLY A 27 -17.09 -11.13 -15.52
C GLY A 27 -17.26 -10.12 -14.37
N ASP A 28 -16.39 -10.16 -13.36
CA ASP A 28 -16.43 -9.23 -12.23
C ASP A 28 -15.97 -7.83 -12.65
N ARG A 29 -16.93 -6.91 -12.77
CA ARG A 29 -16.70 -5.49 -13.12
C ARG A 29 -15.81 -4.74 -12.13
N THR A 30 -15.58 -5.28 -10.93
CA THR A 30 -14.69 -4.69 -9.94
C THR A 30 -13.23 -5.08 -10.12
N LYS A 31 -12.90 -5.97 -11.07
CA LYS A 31 -11.54 -6.47 -11.34
C LYS A 31 -11.16 -6.30 -12.82
N PRO A 32 -11.07 -5.06 -13.31
CA PRO A 32 -10.68 -4.81 -14.69
C PRO A 32 -9.18 -5.05 -14.87
N VAL A 33 -8.82 -5.81 -15.92
CA VAL A 33 -7.45 -5.99 -16.38
C VAL A 33 -7.34 -5.27 -17.71
N LEU A 34 -6.57 -4.17 -17.72
CA LEU A 34 -6.20 -3.50 -18.95
C LEU A 34 -4.92 -4.15 -19.47
N VAL A 35 -5.06 -5.07 -20.42
CA VAL A 35 -3.92 -5.63 -21.13
C VAL A 35 -3.74 -4.76 -22.37
N ARG A 36 -2.57 -4.14 -22.52
CA ARG A 36 -2.19 -3.57 -23.82
C ARG A 36 -2.20 -4.73 -24.80
N LYS A 37 -2.74 -4.55 -26.00
CA LYS A 37 -2.86 -5.62 -27.01
C LYS A 37 -1.53 -6.24 -27.47
N TRP A 38 -0.41 -5.90 -26.85
CA TRP A 38 0.93 -6.41 -27.10
C TRP A 38 1.02 -7.92 -27.30
N CYS A 39 0.27 -8.73 -26.54
CA CYS A 39 0.27 -10.19 -26.75
C CYS A 39 -0.35 -10.58 -28.11
N GLU A 40 -1.41 -9.88 -28.54
CA GLU A 40 -2.05 -10.07 -29.84
C GLU A 40 -1.25 -9.41 -30.98
N GLU A 41 -0.74 -8.20 -30.76
CA GLU A 41 0.02 -7.41 -31.75
C GLU A 41 1.38 -8.01 -32.08
N ALA A 42 2.02 -8.67 -31.12
CA ALA A 42 3.34 -9.26 -31.32
C ALA A 42 3.29 -10.67 -31.95
N GLY A 43 2.12 -11.17 -32.35
CA GLY A 43 1.97 -12.45 -33.06
C GLY A 43 0.85 -13.35 -32.55
N GLY A 44 0.21 -13.03 -31.41
CA GLY A 44 -0.93 -13.76 -30.87
C GLY A 44 -0.59 -15.11 -30.21
N ASP A 45 0.67 -15.53 -30.25
CA ASP A 45 1.22 -16.73 -29.65
C ASP A 45 1.86 -16.48 -28.27
N ILE A 46 1.67 -15.29 -27.70
CA ILE A 46 2.16 -14.92 -26.37
C ILE A 46 1.13 -15.25 -25.29
N VAL A 47 1.50 -16.14 -24.37
CA VAL A 47 0.68 -16.52 -23.21
C VAL A 47 1.14 -15.76 -21.96
N LEU A 48 0.22 -15.06 -21.32
CA LEU A 48 0.46 -14.46 -20.01
C LEU A 48 0.44 -15.53 -18.93
N HIS A 49 1.58 -15.76 -18.31
CA HIS A 49 1.70 -16.58 -17.10
C HIS A 49 1.93 -15.68 -15.89
N PHE A 50 1.12 -15.87 -14.85
CA PHE A 50 1.35 -15.21 -13.56
C PHE A 50 2.07 -16.20 -12.65
N GLU A 51 3.36 -15.97 -12.38
CA GLU A 51 4.11 -16.78 -11.41
C GLU A 51 3.52 -16.66 -10.01
N GLN A 52 3.00 -15.49 -9.66
CA GLN A 52 2.35 -15.23 -8.39
C GLN A 52 1.09 -14.37 -8.58
N LYS A 53 -0.08 -14.94 -8.23
CA LYS A 53 -1.38 -14.25 -8.27
C LYS A 53 -2.03 -14.30 -6.90
N GLU A 54 -1.83 -13.23 -6.14
CA GLU A 54 -2.38 -13.11 -4.80
C GLU A 54 -3.83 -12.59 -4.82
N PRO A 55 -4.68 -13.04 -3.88
CA PRO A 55 -5.98 -12.43 -3.69
C PRO A 55 -5.84 -10.98 -3.22
N LYS A 56 -6.82 -10.14 -3.57
CA LYS A 56 -6.89 -8.78 -3.04
C LYS A 56 -7.11 -8.85 -1.53
N VAL A 57 -6.22 -8.22 -0.76
CA VAL A 57 -6.35 -8.05 0.69
C VAL A 57 -6.63 -6.58 1.00
N GLU A 58 -7.81 -6.30 1.56
CA GLU A 58 -8.23 -4.93 1.88
C GLU A 58 -7.34 -4.28 2.94
N PRO A 59 -7.04 -2.98 2.84
CA PRO A 59 -6.23 -2.26 3.81
C PRO A 59 -6.90 -2.22 5.18
N THR A 60 -6.09 -2.15 6.23
CA THR A 60 -6.60 -1.89 7.58
C THR A 60 -7.24 -0.51 7.63
N LYS A 61 -8.46 -0.43 8.19
CA LYS A 61 -9.17 0.84 8.37
C LYS A 61 -8.42 1.73 9.36
N ILE A 62 -8.31 3.00 9.02
CA ILE A 62 -7.65 4.04 9.81
C ILE A 62 -8.64 5.17 10.11
N ASP A 63 -9.81 4.77 10.62
CA ASP A 63 -10.93 5.61 11.05
C ASP A 63 -11.38 5.19 12.45
N ASP A 64 -12.41 5.87 12.97
CA ASP A 64 -12.92 5.67 14.33
C ASP A 64 -13.55 4.28 14.55
N SER A 65 -13.73 3.45 13.50
CA SER A 65 -14.22 2.08 13.65
C SER A 65 -13.14 1.08 14.10
N ASN A 66 -11.85 1.49 14.10
CA ASN A 66 -10.73 0.64 14.51
C ASN A 66 -10.11 1.17 15.81
N ILE A 67 -10.40 0.49 16.93
CA ILE A 67 -9.91 0.89 18.26
C ILE A 67 -8.38 0.99 18.33
N TYR A 68 -7.68 0.09 17.64
CA TYR A 68 -6.22 0.10 17.59
C TYR A 68 -5.69 1.33 16.88
N TRP A 69 -6.35 1.76 15.78
CA TRP A 69 -6.00 2.99 15.10
C TRP A 69 -6.27 4.22 15.96
N VAL A 70 -7.42 4.27 16.65
CA VAL A 70 -7.78 5.40 17.52
C VAL A 70 -6.75 5.57 18.64
N ALA A 71 -6.36 4.48 19.30
CA ALA A 71 -5.32 4.51 20.32
C ALA A 71 -3.95 4.93 19.74
N PHE A 72 -3.61 4.39 18.57
CA PHE A 72 -2.38 4.70 17.84
C PHE A 72 -2.28 6.19 17.48
N GLU A 73 -3.31 6.75 16.85
CA GLU A 73 -3.35 8.16 16.43
C GLU A 73 -3.39 9.09 17.64
N LYS A 74 -4.15 8.74 18.69
CA LYS A 74 -4.17 9.51 19.95
C LYS A 74 -2.78 9.61 20.56
N CYS A 75 -2.08 8.48 20.71
CA CYS A 75 -0.74 8.45 21.29
C CYS A 75 0.24 9.32 20.47
N LEU A 76 0.33 9.09 19.16
CA LEU A 76 1.30 9.79 18.33
C LEU A 76 0.98 11.29 18.17
N VAL A 77 -0.28 11.64 17.92
CA VAL A 77 -0.65 13.02 17.56
C VAL A 77 -0.98 13.85 18.79
N LYS A 78 -1.83 13.34 19.69
CA LYS A 78 -2.33 14.14 20.82
C LYS A 78 -1.37 14.15 22.00
N GLU A 79 -0.73 13.01 22.30
CA GLU A 79 0.14 12.88 23.47
C GLU A 79 1.60 13.23 23.14
N LEU A 80 2.12 12.75 22.00
CA LEU A 80 3.50 13.01 21.58
C LEU A 80 3.66 14.22 20.64
N GLY A 81 2.57 14.83 20.18
CA GLY A 81 2.60 16.02 19.33
C GLY A 81 3.21 15.79 17.94
N LEU A 82 3.24 14.54 17.46
CA LEU A 82 3.86 14.19 16.19
C LEU A 82 2.92 14.46 15.02
N LYS A 83 3.50 14.85 13.88
CA LYS A 83 2.80 14.90 12.60
C LYS A 83 3.00 13.56 11.88
N ILE A 84 1.91 12.90 11.53
CA ILE A 84 1.93 11.61 10.83
C ILE A 84 1.51 11.77 9.37
N ARG A 85 2.11 10.97 8.49
CA ARG A 85 1.72 10.88 7.08
C ARG A 85 1.10 9.51 6.83
N LYS A 86 -0.19 9.49 6.49
CA LYS A 86 -0.93 8.27 6.13
C LYS A 86 -0.64 7.95 4.66
N GLN A 87 -0.19 6.75 4.35
CA GLN A 87 0.10 6.32 2.98
C GLN A 87 -0.16 4.83 2.80
N ILE A 88 -0.64 4.45 1.62
CA ILE A 88 -0.61 3.06 1.17
C ILE A 88 0.81 2.78 0.68
N PHE A 89 1.54 1.96 1.42
CA PHE A 89 2.91 1.60 1.03
C PHE A 89 2.86 0.71 -0.22
N PRO A 90 3.50 1.11 -1.33
CA PRO A 90 3.49 0.32 -2.56
C PRO A 90 4.36 -0.94 -2.46
N GLY A 91 5.26 -1.01 -1.47
CA GLY A 91 6.04 -2.20 -1.18
C GLY A 91 5.16 -3.30 -0.59
N GLY A 92 5.39 -4.54 -1.03
CA GLY A 92 4.68 -5.71 -0.52
C GLY A 92 5.19 -6.10 0.85
N THR A 93 4.62 -5.52 1.92
CA THR A 93 4.93 -5.94 3.29
C THR A 93 4.18 -7.21 3.69
N ASP A 94 4.69 -7.91 4.71
CA ASP A 94 4.05 -9.10 5.27
C ASP A 94 2.70 -8.79 5.95
N SER A 95 2.39 -7.52 6.20
CA SER A 95 1.07 -7.08 6.68
C SER A 95 -0.07 -7.54 5.78
N ARG A 96 0.17 -7.84 4.49
CA ARG A 96 -0.86 -8.44 3.62
C ARG A 96 -1.26 -9.85 4.08
N HIS A 97 -0.32 -10.65 4.58
CA HIS A 97 -0.58 -12.01 5.05
C HIS A 97 -1.32 -11.98 6.39
N ILE A 98 -0.95 -11.06 7.29
CA ILE A 98 -1.65 -10.84 8.57
C ILE A 98 -3.08 -10.35 8.34
N ARG A 99 -3.28 -9.38 7.44
CA ARG A 99 -4.63 -8.91 7.07
C ARG A 99 -5.45 -10.00 6.37
N HIS A 100 -4.82 -10.89 5.62
CA HIS A 100 -5.51 -12.00 4.96
C HIS A 100 -6.19 -12.94 5.96
N VAL A 101 -5.59 -13.16 7.13
CA VAL A 101 -6.18 -13.96 8.22
C VAL A 101 -7.11 -13.15 9.14
N GLY A 102 -7.47 -11.93 8.76
CA GLY A 102 -8.44 -11.09 9.47
C GLY A 102 -7.86 -10.23 10.60
N ILE A 103 -6.54 -10.20 10.79
CA ILE A 103 -5.90 -9.40 11.83
C ILE A 103 -5.52 -8.02 11.26
N PRO A 104 -5.99 -6.90 11.84
CA PRO A 104 -5.61 -5.57 11.39
C PRO A 104 -4.10 -5.35 11.59
N SER A 105 -3.43 -4.74 10.62
CA SER A 105 -1.99 -4.51 10.65
C SER A 105 -1.66 -3.12 10.10
N ILE A 106 -0.88 -2.36 10.86
CA ILE A 106 -0.45 -1.00 10.52
C ILE A 106 1.07 -0.98 10.56
N GLY A 107 1.69 -0.59 9.44
CA GLY A 107 3.11 -0.32 9.38
C GLY A 107 3.42 1.10 9.87
N PHE A 108 4.47 1.26 10.66
CA PHE A 108 4.90 2.56 11.17
C PHE A 108 6.42 2.63 11.27
N SER A 109 6.99 3.73 10.79
CA SER A 109 8.42 3.99 10.87
C SER A 109 8.64 5.39 11.45
N PRO A 110 9.16 5.51 12.68
CA PRO A 110 9.43 6.80 13.32
C PRO A 110 10.73 7.46 12.79
N MET A 111 10.91 7.46 11.46
CA MET A 111 12.10 8.00 10.78
C MET A 111 11.91 9.49 10.44
N ILE A 112 11.70 10.30 11.48
CA ILE A 112 11.39 11.72 11.34
C ILE A 112 12.58 12.44 10.67
N ASN A 113 12.30 13.30 9.68
CA ASN A 113 13.32 14.07 8.94
C ASN A 113 14.43 13.21 8.30
N THR A 114 14.14 11.95 7.98
CA THR A 114 15.06 11.04 7.27
C THR A 114 14.64 10.92 5.81
N PRO A 115 15.58 11.02 4.84
CA PRO A 115 15.26 10.81 3.42
C PRO A 115 14.77 9.37 3.18
N VAL A 116 13.91 9.20 2.16
CA VAL A 116 13.45 7.87 1.75
C VAL A 116 14.51 7.25 0.85
N LEU A 117 15.37 6.40 1.41
CA LEU A 117 16.48 5.74 0.71
C LEU A 117 16.36 4.20 0.69
N LEU A 118 15.15 3.66 0.94
CA LEU A 118 14.94 2.21 0.95
C LEU A 118 15.39 1.60 -0.40
N HIS A 119 16.34 0.68 -0.36
CA HIS A 119 16.97 0.04 -1.52
C HIS A 119 17.77 0.98 -2.45
N ASP A 120 18.16 2.16 -1.98
CA ASP A 120 19.02 3.09 -2.74
C ASP A 120 20.48 3.02 -2.24
N HIS A 121 21.37 3.69 -2.98
CA HIS A 121 22.77 3.85 -2.62
C HIS A 121 22.88 4.69 -1.34
N ASP A 122 23.87 4.38 -0.51
CA ASP A 122 24.15 5.08 0.75
C ASP A 122 22.94 5.15 1.70
N GLU A 123 22.08 4.12 1.70
CA GLU A 123 20.97 3.99 2.65
C GLU A 123 21.47 4.13 4.10
N PHE A 124 20.87 5.06 4.85
CA PHE A 124 21.25 5.32 6.24
C PHE A 124 20.06 5.70 7.13
N LEU A 125 20.25 5.51 8.43
CA LEU A 125 19.40 6.06 9.49
C LEU A 125 20.30 6.66 10.56
N LYS A 126 20.02 7.90 10.99
CA LYS A 126 20.80 8.53 12.05
C LYS A 126 20.53 7.84 13.39
N ALA A 127 21.57 7.64 14.20
CA ALA A 127 21.46 6.94 15.48
C ALA A 127 20.50 7.63 16.46
N ASP A 128 20.50 8.97 16.50
CA ASP A 128 19.55 9.75 17.31
C ASP A 128 18.09 9.54 16.87
N THR A 129 17.85 9.43 15.56
CA THR A 129 16.53 9.15 15.00
C THR A 129 16.08 7.73 15.33
N TYR A 130 16.98 6.76 15.25
CA TYR A 130 16.73 5.38 15.66
C TYR A 130 16.36 5.31 17.15
N LEU A 131 17.16 5.92 18.03
CA LEU A 131 16.93 5.93 19.47
C LEU A 131 15.63 6.66 19.83
N ARG A 132 15.34 7.79 19.19
CA ARG A 132 14.04 8.47 19.33
C ARG A 132 12.88 7.58 18.89
N GLY A 133 13.08 6.77 17.86
CA GLY A 133 12.11 5.77 17.43
C GLY A 133 11.79 4.75 18.52
N VAL A 134 12.80 4.29 19.25
CA VAL A 134 12.62 3.37 20.40
C VAL A 134 11.75 4.04 21.47
N GLU A 135 12.07 5.28 21.87
CA GLU A 135 11.27 6.04 22.87
C GLU A 135 9.81 6.19 22.44
N ILE A 136 9.54 6.41 21.15
CA ILE A 136 8.18 6.51 20.62
C ILE A 136 7.47 5.15 20.74
N TYR A 137 8.14 4.05 20.39
CA TYR A 137 7.57 2.70 20.51
C TYR A 137 7.30 2.30 21.96
N GLU A 138 8.13 2.70 22.91
CA GLU A 138 7.89 2.47 24.35
C GLU A 138 6.60 3.12 24.86
N LYS A 139 6.13 4.21 24.24
CA LYS A 139 4.84 4.82 24.54
C LYS A 139 3.71 4.21 23.72
N LEU A 140 3.96 3.94 22.44
CA LEU A 140 2.97 3.48 21.48
C LEU A 140 2.49 2.05 21.78
N ILE A 141 3.39 1.12 22.09
CA ILE A 141 3.03 -0.28 22.34
C ILE A 141 2.03 -0.39 23.51
N PRO A 142 2.29 0.17 24.71
CA PRO A 142 1.32 0.16 25.79
C PRO A 142 0.00 0.86 25.44
N ALA A 143 0.05 1.96 24.67
CA ALA A 143 -1.16 2.67 24.28
C ALA A 143 -2.08 1.79 23.41
N VAL A 144 -1.52 1.04 22.47
CA VAL A 144 -2.29 0.15 21.57
C VAL A 144 -2.73 -1.14 22.27
N VAL A 145 -1.91 -1.68 23.18
CA VAL A 145 -2.26 -2.89 23.95
C VAL A 145 -3.42 -2.64 24.93
N ASN A 146 -3.55 -1.42 25.45
CA ASN A 146 -4.62 -1.02 26.37
C ASN A 146 -5.83 -0.36 25.66
N ALA A 147 -5.95 -0.54 24.34
CA ALA A 147 -7.02 0.03 23.52
C ALA A 147 -8.38 -0.66 23.72
#